data_AF-A0A2D6YL92-F1
#
_entry.id   AF-A0A2D6YL92-F1
#
_cell.length_a   1.000
_cell.length_b   1.000
_cell.length_c   1.000
_cell.angle_alpha   90.00
_cell.angle_beta   90.00
_cell.angle_gamma   90.00
#
_symmetry.space_group_name_H-M   'P 1'
#
loop_
_entity.id
_entity.type
_entity.pdbx_description
1 polymer ?
#
loop_
_entity_poly.entity_id
_entity_poly.type
_entity_poly.pdbx_seq_one_letter_code
_entity_poly.pdbx_strand_id
1 'polypeptide(L)'
;MCWTLWSRCPRRLDNVGYDICSFEQDGKERFIEVKTTKYGKLTPFFVTANELLFSERNHEQYYLYRVFNYRVSPTLFQIPGQLNNCCRLRPSIYRAYLA
;
A
#
# COMPACT_ATOMS: atom_id res chain seq x y z
N MET A 1 -23.96 12.07 7.74
CA MET A 1 -22.92 11.79 8.77
C MET A 1 -21.87 10.96 8.07
N CYS A 2 -20.64 11.38 7.80
CA CYS A 2 -19.62 11.81 8.76
C CYS A 2 -18.54 12.60 7.97
N TRP A 3 -18.57 13.94 8.05
CA TRP A 3 -17.54 14.80 7.43
C TRP A 3 -16.26 14.90 8.28
N THR A 4 -16.18 14.21 9.41
CA THR A 4 -15.10 14.30 10.41
C THR A 4 -13.96 13.28 10.23
N LEU A 5 -14.13 12.24 9.40
CA LEU A 5 -13.11 11.18 9.24
C LEU A 5 -11.91 11.59 8.36
N TRP A 6 -12.10 12.49 7.40
CA TRP A 6 -11.01 12.97 6.53
C TRP A 6 -9.99 13.87 7.24
N SER A 7 -10.26 14.31 8.48
CA SER A 7 -9.37 15.20 9.25
C SER A 7 -8.21 14.46 9.94
N ARG A 8 -8.33 13.14 10.14
CA ARG A 8 -7.28 12.32 10.75
C ARG A 8 -6.19 11.93 9.77
N CYS A 9 -6.53 11.80 8.49
CA CYS A 9 -5.54 11.39 7.52
C CYS A 9 -4.70 12.59 7.07
N PRO A 10 -3.35 12.52 7.15
CA PRO A 10 -2.49 13.64 6.79
C PRO A 10 -2.79 14.08 5.36
N ARG A 11 -3.39 15.27 5.20
CA ARG A 11 -3.62 15.86 3.90
C ARG A 11 -2.27 16.32 3.34
N ARG A 12 -1.80 15.62 2.32
CA ARG A 12 -0.67 16.04 1.47
C ARG A 12 0.65 16.18 2.24
N LEU A 13 1.15 15.05 2.75
CA LEU A 13 2.60 14.85 2.80
C LEU A 13 2.95 13.97 1.61
N ASP A 14 3.98 14.37 0.86
CA ASP A 14 4.57 13.55 -0.16
C ASP A 14 5.14 12.28 0.48
N ASN A 15 4.78 11.13 -0.10
CA ASN A 15 5.33 9.84 0.29
C ASN A 15 5.12 9.49 1.78
N VAL A 16 3.86 9.40 2.22
CA VAL A 16 3.52 8.92 3.58
C VAL A 16 3.65 7.39 3.74
N GLY A 17 3.79 6.65 2.64
CA GLY A 17 4.01 5.20 2.65
C GLY A 17 2.75 4.36 2.37
N TYR A 18 1.69 5.00 1.87
CA TYR A 18 0.46 4.37 1.36
C TYR A 18 -0.24 5.32 0.36
N ASP A 19 -1.13 4.79 -0.48
CA ASP A 19 -1.89 5.56 -1.48
C ASP A 19 -3.23 6.09 -0.94
N ILE A 20 -3.96 5.26 -0.20
CA ILE A 20 -5.33 5.53 0.25
C ILE A 20 -5.47 5.31 1.75
N CYS A 21 -6.14 6.25 2.39
CA CYS A 21 -6.55 6.18 3.78
C CYS A 21 -8.04 5.88 3.83
N SER A 22 -8.40 4.71 4.32
CA SER A 22 -9.78 4.28 4.46
C SER A 22 -10.07 3.96 5.93
N PHE A 23 -11.33 3.60 6.22
CA PHE A 23 -11.75 3.24 7.56
C PHE A 23 -12.55 1.94 7.53
N GLU A 24 -12.40 1.13 8.57
CA GLU A 24 -13.32 0.05 8.92
C GLU A 24 -14.66 0.62 9.43
N GLN A 25 -15.69 -0.23 9.52
CA GLN A 25 -17.01 0.21 10.01
C GLN A 25 -16.96 0.69 11.47
N ASP A 26 -16.03 0.16 12.26
CA ASP A 26 -15.77 0.57 13.65
C ASP A 26 -14.92 1.86 13.75
N GLY A 27 -14.48 2.41 12.61
CA GLY A 27 -13.65 3.60 12.54
C GLY A 27 -12.14 3.35 12.65
N LYS A 28 -11.67 2.09 12.72
CA LYS A 28 -10.24 1.77 12.65
C LYS A 28 -9.69 2.18 11.27
N GLU A 29 -8.50 2.76 11.24
CA GLU A 29 -7.88 3.20 9.98
C GLU A 29 -7.41 2.00 9.15
N ARG A 30 -7.46 2.17 7.84
CA ARG A 30 -6.83 1.28 6.86
C ARG A 30 -5.92 2.10 5.98
N PHE A 31 -4.65 1.73 5.96
CA PHE A 31 -3.64 2.26 5.07
C PHE A 31 -3.52 1.31 3.89
N ILE A 32 -3.95 1.76 2.72
CA ILE A 32 -4.06 0.93 1.52
C ILE A 32 -3.00 1.36 0.53
N GLU A 33 -2.17 0.41 0.13
CA GLU A 33 -1.20 0.53 -0.95
C GLU A 33 -1.74 -0.18 -2.19
N VAL A 34 -1.88 0.54 -3.30
CA VAL A 34 -2.51 0.04 -4.52
C VAL A 34 -1.45 -0.21 -5.58
N LYS A 35 -1.43 -1.43 -6.09
CA LYS A 35 -0.51 -1.79 -7.16
C LYS A 35 -1.25 -2.45 -8.31
N THR A 36 -1.13 -1.84 -9.49
CA THR A 36 -1.86 -2.24 -10.70
C THR A 36 -0.96 -3.03 -11.65
N THR A 37 -1.56 -3.91 -12.48
CA THR A 37 -0.87 -4.54 -13.60
C THR A 37 -1.86 -4.94 -14.69
N LYS A 38 -1.50 -4.75 -15.96
CA LYS A 38 -2.33 -5.23 -17.09
C LYS A 38 -2.23 -6.75 -17.26
N TYR A 39 -1.28 -7.38 -16.59
CA TYR A 39 -0.96 -8.80 -16.65
C TYR A 39 -1.61 -9.55 -15.46
N GLY A 40 -1.22 -10.82 -15.26
CA GLY A 40 -1.78 -11.67 -14.22
C GLY A 40 -1.40 -11.27 -12.79
N LYS A 41 -2.10 -11.86 -11.82
CA LYS A 41 -2.02 -11.55 -10.38
C LYS A 41 -0.62 -11.65 -9.74
N LEU A 42 0.27 -12.48 -10.28
CA LEU A 42 1.62 -12.72 -9.74
C LEU A 42 2.71 -11.85 -10.40
N THR A 43 2.32 -10.89 -11.24
CA THR A 43 3.28 -10.00 -11.91
C THR A 43 4.08 -9.22 -10.87
N PRO A 44 5.42 -9.23 -10.91
CA PRO A 44 6.26 -8.47 -10.00
C PRO A 44 5.97 -6.97 -10.06
N PHE A 45 6.31 -6.27 -8.98
CA PHE A 45 6.08 -4.85 -8.82
C PHE A 45 7.10 -4.25 -7.88
N PHE A 46 7.27 -2.93 -7.97
CA PHE A 46 8.16 -2.20 -7.09
C PHE A 46 7.43 -1.73 -5.84
N VAL A 47 8.14 -1.78 -4.72
CA VAL A 47 7.77 -1.14 -3.47
C VAL A 47 8.90 -0.20 -3.07
N THR A 48 8.55 0.95 -2.53
CA THR A 48 9.55 1.91 -2.03
C THR A 48 10.02 1.51 -0.62
N ALA A 49 11.20 1.99 -0.21
CA ALA A 49 11.68 1.78 1.15
C ALA A 49 10.72 2.37 2.20
N ASN A 50 10.03 3.46 1.85
CA ASN A 50 9.09 4.11 2.72
C ASN A 50 7.79 3.30 2.88
N GLU A 51 7.21 2.78 1.78
CA GLU A 51 6.08 1.83 1.84
C GLU A 51 6.42 0.60 2.69
N LEU A 52 7.62 0.04 2.51
CA LEU A 52 8.06 -1.11 3.29
C LEU A 52 8.08 -0.80 4.80
N LEU A 53 8.80 0.25 5.20
CA LEU A 53 8.90 0.67 6.60
C LEU A 53 7.54 1.05 7.20
N PHE A 54 6.69 1.71 6.42
CA PHE A 54 5.35 2.08 6.86
C PHE A 54 4.48 0.83 7.11
N SER A 55 4.55 -0.16 6.20
CA SER A 55 3.82 -1.42 6.32
C SER A 55 4.24 -2.23 7.56
N GLU A 56 5.52 -2.21 7.92
CA GLU A 56 6.03 -2.88 9.13
C GLU A 56 5.48 -2.22 10.40
N ARG A 57 5.55 -0.88 10.45
CA ARG A 57 5.09 -0.09 11.61
C ARG A 57 3.58 -0.17 11.83
N ASN A 58 2.80 -0.28 10.76
CA ASN A 58 1.34 -0.22 10.80
C ASN A 58 0.68 -1.54 10.31
N HIS A 59 1.35 -2.68 10.47
CA HIS A 59 0.96 -3.96 9.86
C HIS A 59 -0.49 -4.39 10.14
N GLU A 60 -1.06 -4.10 11.31
CA GLU A 60 -2.46 -4.42 11.61
C GLU A 60 -3.49 -3.65 10.77
N GLN A 61 -3.09 -2.49 10.24
CA GLN A 61 -3.93 -1.54 9.51
C GLN A 61 -3.49 -1.40 8.05
N TYR A 62 -2.41 -2.08 7.65
CA TYR A 62 -1.86 -1.98 6.31
C TYR A 62 -2.42 -3.05 5.38
N TYR A 63 -2.78 -2.64 4.16
CA TYR A 63 -3.37 -3.53 3.17
C TYR A 63 -2.72 -3.30 1.80
N LEU A 64 -2.24 -4.37 1.18
CA LEU A 64 -1.83 -4.37 -0.21
C LEU A 64 -3.01 -4.72 -1.10
N TYR A 65 -3.42 -3.79 -1.97
CA TYR A 65 -4.49 -3.99 -2.94
C TYR A 65 -3.87 -4.27 -4.31
N ARG A 66 -4.19 -5.44 -4.88
CA ARG A 66 -3.67 -5.88 -6.16
C ARG A 66 -4.74 -5.84 -7.23
N VAL A 67 -4.67 -4.85 -8.11
CA VAL A 67 -5.56 -4.73 -9.27
C VAL A 67 -4.85 -5.30 -10.49
N PHE A 68 -5.41 -6.33 -11.11
CA PHE A 68 -4.78 -7.03 -12.23
C PHE A 68 -5.77 -7.30 -13.35
N ASN A 69 -5.26 -7.70 -14.53
CA ASN A 69 -6.06 -7.90 -15.75
C ASN A 69 -6.95 -6.70 -16.14
N TYR A 70 -6.60 -5.48 -15.71
CA TYR A 70 -7.50 -4.32 -15.75
C TYR A 70 -7.91 -3.84 -17.14
N ARG A 71 -7.24 -4.32 -18.21
CA ARG A 71 -7.61 -4.01 -19.60
C ARG A 71 -8.76 -4.85 -20.14
N VAL A 72 -9.00 -6.04 -19.57
CA VAL A 72 -9.99 -7.01 -20.10
C VAL A 72 -11.04 -7.31 -19.03
N SER A 73 -10.61 -7.67 -17.84
CA SER A 73 -11.47 -8.01 -16.71
C SER A 73 -10.78 -7.59 -15.41
N PRO A 74 -10.94 -6.32 -14.99
CA PRO A 74 -10.30 -5.82 -13.78
C PRO A 74 -10.71 -6.65 -12.58
N THR A 75 -9.72 -7.29 -11.96
CA THR A 75 -9.90 -8.12 -10.78
C THR A 75 -9.04 -7.57 -9.65
N LEU A 76 -9.55 -7.68 -8.42
CA LEU A 76 -8.90 -7.19 -7.21
C LEU A 76 -8.79 -8.32 -6.19
N PHE A 77 -7.64 -8.43 -5.53
CA PHE A 77 -7.54 -9.07 -4.22
C PHE A 77 -6.77 -8.16 -3.26
N GLN A 78 -6.97 -8.37 -1.96
CA GLN A 78 -6.28 -7.67 -0.91
C GLN A 78 -5.47 -8.64 -0.05
N ILE A 79 -4.32 -8.18 0.44
CA ILE A 79 -3.54 -8.91 1.44
C ILE A 79 -3.32 -7.97 2.64
N PRO A 80 -3.86 -8.30 3.83
CA PRO A 80 -3.58 -7.56 5.05
C PRO A 80 -2.17 -7.86 5.56
N GLY A 81 -1.58 -6.90 6.26
CA GLY A 81 -0.28 -7.07 6.90
C GLY A 81 0.88 -6.37 6.19
N GLN A 82 2.06 -6.49 6.78
CA GLN A 82 3.30 -5.92 6.26
C GLN A 82 3.78 -6.63 4.98
N LEU A 83 4.48 -5.86 4.13
CA LEU A 83 4.94 -6.34 2.83
C LEU A 83 5.93 -7.51 2.94
N ASN A 84 6.75 -7.58 4.00
CA ASN A 84 7.70 -8.69 4.21
C ASN A 84 7.02 -10.05 4.39
N ASN A 85 5.78 -10.08 4.87
CA ASN A 85 5.06 -11.34 5.09
C ASN A 85 4.45 -11.88 3.80
N CYS A 86 4.02 -10.99 2.91
CA CYS A 86 3.29 -11.36 1.69
C CYS A 86 4.13 -11.31 0.42
N CYS A 87 5.30 -10.68 0.45
CA CYS A 87 6.16 -10.49 -0.72
C CYS A 87 7.58 -11.02 -0.48
N ARG A 88 8.16 -11.65 -1.50
CA ARG A 88 9.60 -11.93 -1.54
C ARG A 88 10.34 -10.72 -2.09
N LEU A 89 10.98 -9.95 -1.22
CA LEU A 89 11.66 -8.71 -1.62
C LEU A 89 13.06 -8.97 -2.21
N ARG A 90 13.40 -8.17 -3.22
CA ARG A 90 14.74 -8.10 -3.83
C ARG A 90 15.16 -6.62 -3.91
N PRO A 91 16.38 -6.25 -3.50
CA PRO A 91 16.89 -4.90 -3.69
C PRO A 91 16.86 -4.54 -5.18
N SER A 92 16.44 -3.32 -5.50
CA SER A 92 16.31 -2.85 -6.88
C SER A 92 16.96 -1.49 -7.12
N ILE A 93 16.86 -0.57 -6.15
CA ILE A 93 17.37 0.80 -6.25
C ILE A 93 18.15 1.12 -4.97
N TYR A 94 19.38 1.60 -5.12
CA TYR A 94 20.21 2.09 -4.02
C TYR A 94 20.15 3.61 -3.92
N ARG A 95 20.13 4.13 -2.69
CA ARG A 95 20.30 5.56 -2.40
C ARG A 95 21.68 5.78 -1.80
N ALA A 96 22.45 6.70 -2.36
CA ALA A 96 23.79 7.03 -1.88
C ALA A 96 23.76 8.32 -1.04
N TYR A 97 24.72 8.43 -0.13
CA TYR A 97 25.00 9.60 0.68
C TYR A 97 26.51 9.84 0.71
N LEU A 98 26.94 11.08 0.94
CA LEU A 98 28.34 11.39 1.17
C LEU A 98 28.80 10.71 2.47
N ALA A 99 29.99 10.10 2.41
CA ALA A 99 30.64 9.50 3.55
C ALA A 99 31.29 10.55 4.45
#